data_AF-A0A7L4TGB6-F1
#
_entry.id   AF-A0A7L4TGB6-F1
#
_cell.length_a   1.000
_cell.length_b   1.000
_cell.length_c   1.000
_cell.angle_alpha   90.00
_cell.angle_beta   90.00
_cell.angle_gamma   90.00
#
_symmetry.space_group_name_H-M   'P 1'
#
loop_
_entity.id
_entity.type
_entity.pdbx_description
1 polymer ?
#
loop_
_entity_poly.entity_id
_entity_poly.type
_entity_poly.pdbx_seq_one_letter_code
_entity_poly.pdbx_strand_id
1 'polypeptide(L)'
;GNKVKLRFVNAGLFTQVVSIPGHSFKITHYDGQPVNGPELLNDTAFRIAPAERYEVEVEMKNPGAWGIQVFAEENEKTLNTVIPVIYDGYEDEELQENDSNYSFFDLTTYGQAMEQNLGVITKEYDMLLGTEDGGETFTINDKQF
;
A
#
# COMPACT_ATOMS: atom_id res chain seq x y z
N GLY A 1 24.25 6.56 3.95
CA GLY A 1 22.89 6.45 3.39
C GLY A 1 22.19 5.32 4.11
N ASN A 2 21.17 5.65 4.89
CA ASN A 2 20.41 4.68 5.67
C ASN A 2 19.12 4.33 4.92
N LYS A 3 18.57 3.15 5.20
CA LYS A 3 17.21 2.81 4.80
C LYS A 3 16.29 3.14 5.97
N VAL A 4 15.14 3.70 5.68
CA VAL A 4 14.11 3.96 6.69
C VAL A 4 12.90 3.10 6.38
N LYS A 5 12.35 2.42 7.39
CA LYS A 5 11.11 1.68 7.25
C LYS A 5 9.97 2.51 7.85
N LEU A 6 8.98 2.81 7.03
CA LEU A 6 7.73 3.46 7.41
C LEU A 6 6.61 2.42 7.40
N ARG A 7 5.73 2.48 8.40
CA ARG A 7 4.51 1.68 8.43
C ARG A 7 3.32 2.62 8.33
N PHE A 8 2.53 2.44 7.28
CA PHE A 8 1.29 3.18 7.08
C PHE A 8 0.11 2.31 7.48
N VAL A 9 -0.83 2.89 8.21
CA VAL A 9 -2.06 2.23 8.67
C VAL A 9 -3.21 3.18 8.42
N ASN A 10 -4.19 2.77 7.61
CA ASN A 10 -5.38 3.58 7.40
C ASN A 10 -6.44 3.24 8.46
N ALA A 11 -6.49 4.04 9.52
CA ALA A 11 -7.52 3.97 10.55
C ALA A 11 -8.77 4.83 10.23
N GLY A 12 -8.85 5.39 9.03
CA GLY A 12 -9.95 6.23 8.56
C GLY A 12 -10.98 5.47 7.71
N LEU A 13 -11.97 6.22 7.22
CA LEU A 13 -13.09 5.68 6.43
C LEU A 13 -12.85 5.69 4.91
N PHE A 14 -11.95 6.57 4.44
CA PHE A 14 -11.68 6.73 3.01
C PHE A 14 -10.34 6.11 2.64
N THR A 15 -10.23 5.61 1.41
CA THR A 15 -8.96 5.22 0.81
C THR A 15 -8.00 6.41 0.82
N GLN A 16 -6.82 6.21 1.39
CA GLN A 16 -5.75 7.21 1.40
C GLN A 16 -4.75 6.90 0.29
N VAL A 17 -4.26 7.92 -0.38
CA VAL A 17 -3.13 7.84 -1.30
C VAL A 17 -1.88 8.34 -0.57
N VAL A 18 -0.78 7.63 -0.71
CA VAL A 18 0.54 8.04 -0.22
C VAL A 18 1.47 8.28 -1.40
N SER A 19 2.09 9.47 -1.43
CA SER A 19 3.08 9.88 -2.42
C SER A 19 4.38 10.26 -1.71
N ILE A 20 5.49 9.59 -2.05
CA ILE A 20 6.81 9.82 -1.47
C ILE A 20 7.70 10.50 -2.52
N PRO A 21 7.88 11.83 -2.49
CA PRO A 21 8.65 12.54 -3.50
C PRO A 21 10.15 12.30 -3.36
N GLY A 22 10.87 12.32 -4.48
CA GLY A 22 12.34 12.35 -4.52
C GLY A 22 13.04 11.09 -4.01
N HIS A 23 12.32 10.02 -3.67
CA HIS A 23 12.90 8.82 -3.09
C HIS A 23 12.36 7.55 -3.75
N SER A 24 13.28 6.64 -4.05
CA SER A 24 12.92 5.27 -4.40
C SER A 24 12.58 4.47 -3.14
N PHE A 25 11.64 3.55 -3.24
CA PHE A 25 11.24 2.72 -2.11
C PHE A 25 10.80 1.31 -2.51
N LYS A 26 10.63 0.44 -1.52
CA LYS A 26 10.07 -0.91 -1.69
C LYS A 26 8.89 -1.11 -0.76
N ILE A 27 7.82 -1.71 -1.25
CA ILE A 27 6.75 -2.22 -0.39
C ILE A 27 7.17 -3.61 0.07
N THR A 28 7.53 -3.75 1.34
CA THR A 28 8.07 -5.00 1.87
C THR A 28 7.00 -5.91 2.45
N HIS A 29 5.89 -5.33 2.92
CA HIS A 29 4.75 -6.07 3.45
C HIS A 29 3.44 -5.38 3.04
N TYR A 30 2.44 -6.20 2.74
CA TYR A 30 1.06 -5.79 2.54
C TYR A 30 0.18 -6.54 3.55
N ASP A 31 -0.54 -5.80 4.38
CA ASP A 31 -1.38 -6.31 5.47
C ASP A 31 -0.70 -7.33 6.41
N GLY A 32 0.58 -7.10 6.66
CA GLY A 32 1.41 -7.94 7.53
C GLY A 32 1.96 -9.19 6.86
N GLN A 33 1.62 -9.45 5.59
CA GLN A 33 2.23 -10.51 4.79
C GLN A 33 3.48 -9.98 4.07
N PRO A 34 4.62 -10.67 4.14
CA PRO A 34 5.82 -10.27 3.42
C PRO A 34 5.61 -10.41 1.91
N VAL A 35 6.04 -9.40 1.16
CA VAL A 35 6.10 -9.48 -0.31
C VAL A 35 7.34 -10.30 -0.68
N ASN A 36 7.15 -11.30 -1.55
CA ASN A 36 8.29 -12.04 -2.09
C ASN A 36 9.06 -11.20 -3.11
N GLY A 37 10.38 -11.11 -2.97
CA GLY A 37 11.23 -10.39 -3.91
C GLY A 37 10.80 -8.94 -4.18
N PRO A 38 10.63 -8.08 -3.16
CA PRO A 38 10.12 -6.73 -3.35
C PRO A 38 11.04 -5.88 -4.23
N GLU A 39 10.45 -5.22 -5.22
CA GLU A 39 11.15 -4.45 -6.25
C GLU A 39 11.19 -2.95 -5.92
N LEU A 40 12.17 -2.24 -6.48
CA LEU A 40 12.32 -0.82 -6.24
C LEU A 40 11.33 -0.03 -7.10
N LEU A 41 10.51 0.79 -6.45
CA LEU A 41 9.54 1.69 -7.07
C LEU A 41 10.11 3.11 -7.11
N ASN A 42 9.81 3.83 -8.19
CA ASN A 42 10.15 5.23 -8.42
C ASN A 42 8.89 5.94 -8.93
N ASP A 43 8.68 7.19 -8.56
CA ASP A 43 7.55 8.01 -9.04
C ASP A 43 6.21 7.24 -8.99
N THR A 44 5.99 6.53 -7.88
CA THR A 44 4.86 5.65 -7.66
C THR A 44 4.13 6.06 -6.39
N ALA A 45 2.82 6.30 -6.50
CA ALA A 45 1.94 6.46 -5.35
C ALA A 45 1.20 5.14 -5.09
N PHE A 46 0.80 4.91 -3.84
CA PHE A 46 0.06 3.70 -3.48
C PHE A 46 -1.17 4.04 -2.63
N ARG A 47 -2.21 3.22 -2.78
CA ARG A 47 -3.47 3.33 -2.05
C ARG A 47 -3.44 2.47 -0.80
N ILE A 48 -4.08 2.96 0.24
CA ILE A 48 -4.34 2.24 1.48
C ILE A 48 -5.83 2.37 1.76
N ALA A 49 -6.58 1.31 1.49
CA ALA A 49 -8.01 1.24 1.79
C ALA A 49 -8.25 1.23 3.32
N PRO A 50 -9.50 1.47 3.77
CA PRO A 50 -9.83 1.42 5.19
C PRO A 50 -9.38 0.11 5.84
N ALA A 51 -8.74 0.20 7.01
CA ALA A 51 -8.17 -0.91 7.77
C ALA A 51 -6.98 -1.66 7.11
N GLU A 52 -6.48 -1.22 5.96
CA GLU A 52 -5.26 -1.77 5.35
C GLU A 52 -3.98 -1.18 5.95
N ARG A 53 -2.87 -1.92 5.76
CA ARG A 53 -1.53 -1.56 6.24
C ARG A 53 -0.46 -1.89 5.21
N TYR A 54 0.53 -1.01 5.10
CA TYR A 54 1.71 -1.20 4.25
C TYR A 54 3.00 -0.96 5.06
N GLU A 55 4.03 -1.78 4.83
CA GLU A 55 5.40 -1.49 5.28
C GLU A 55 6.29 -1.12 4.10
N VAL A 56 6.81 0.11 4.13
CA VAL A 56 7.58 0.70 3.04
C VAL A 56 9.02 0.95 3.49
N GLU A 57 9.98 0.40 2.77
CA GLU A 57 11.42 0.67 2.95
C GLU A 57 11.86 1.75 1.95
N VAL A 58 12.22 2.93 2.45
CA VAL A 58 12.62 4.10 1.65
C VAL A 58 14.15 4.20 1.60
N GLU A 59 14.71 4.43 0.42
CA GLU A 59 16.14 4.69 0.25
C GLU A 59 16.48 6.16 0.50
N MET A 60 17.09 6.48 1.65
CA MET A 60 17.46 7.86 2.01
C MET A 60 18.76 8.31 1.33
N LYS A 61 18.70 8.50 0.01
CA LYS A 61 19.84 8.85 -0.86
C LYS A 61 19.72 10.22 -1.52
N ASN A 62 18.69 11.00 -1.19
CA ASN A 62 18.42 12.30 -1.80
C ASN A 62 18.29 13.39 -0.73
N PRO A 63 19.40 13.99 -0.26
CA PRO A 63 19.37 15.04 0.76
C PRO A 63 18.48 16.22 0.35
N GLY A 64 17.69 16.72 1.30
CA GLY A 64 16.73 17.81 1.08
C GLY A 64 15.69 17.87 2.20
N ALA A 65 14.78 18.83 2.09
CA ALA A 65 13.54 18.86 2.87
C ALA A 65 12.38 18.37 1.98
N TRP A 66 11.76 17.25 2.34
CA TRP A 66 10.75 16.55 1.52
C TRP A 66 9.44 16.38 2.27
N GLY A 67 8.31 16.55 1.57
CA GLY A 67 6.97 16.33 2.10
C GLY A 67 6.35 15.06 1.55
N ILE A 68 6.20 14.02 2.38
CA ILE A 68 5.38 12.86 2.01
C ILE A 68 3.91 13.29 2.08
N GLN A 69 3.22 13.27 0.94
CA GLN A 69 1.81 13.64 0.86
C GLN A 69 0.95 12.42 1.17
N VAL A 70 -0.04 12.60 2.06
CA VAL A 70 -1.08 11.61 2.34
C VAL A 70 -2.44 12.30 2.22
N PHE A 71 -3.33 11.76 1.39
CA PHE A 71 -4.62 12.38 1.17
C PHE A 71 -5.73 11.38 0.87
N ALA A 72 -6.97 11.72 1.22
CA ALA A 72 -8.12 10.91 0.88
C ALA A 72 -8.43 11.06 -0.62
N GLU A 73 -8.55 9.94 -1.32
CA GLU A 73 -8.85 9.94 -2.76
C GLU A 73 -10.17 10.66 -3.09
N GLU A 74 -11.16 10.58 -2.18
CA GLU A 74 -12.45 11.26 -2.35
C GLU A 74 -12.37 12.79 -2.25
N ASN A 75 -11.40 13.34 -1.51
CA ASN A 75 -11.31 14.78 -1.29
C ASN A 75 -9.90 15.24 -0.88
N GLU A 76 -8.98 15.21 -1.85
CA GLU A 76 -7.59 15.63 -1.68
C GLU A 76 -7.47 17.05 -1.12
N LYS A 77 -8.33 17.99 -1.55
CA LYS A 77 -8.19 19.41 -1.20
C LYS A 77 -8.34 19.72 0.30
N THR A 78 -9.17 18.96 1.01
CA THR A 78 -9.46 19.23 2.43
C THR A 78 -9.04 18.09 3.35
N LEU A 79 -8.90 16.88 2.83
CA LEU A 79 -8.51 15.69 3.59
C LEU A 79 -7.10 15.26 3.17
N ASN A 80 -6.13 16.11 3.47
CA ASN A 80 -4.72 15.84 3.22
C ASN A 80 -3.87 16.16 4.44
N THR A 81 -2.67 15.59 4.45
CA THR A 81 -1.61 15.91 5.40
C THR A 81 -0.25 15.70 4.72
N VAL A 82 0.76 16.38 5.22
CA VAL A 82 2.13 16.27 4.75
C VAL A 82 3.00 15.85 5.92
N ILE A 83 3.76 14.77 5.72
CA ILE A 83 4.71 14.24 6.70
C ILE A 83 6.11 14.73 6.29
N PRO A 84 6.75 15.62 7.08
CA PRO A 84 8.07 16.14 6.75
C PRO A 84 9.16 15.08 6.93
N VAL A 85 10.04 14.97 5.94
CA VAL A 85 11.26 14.17 5.95
C VAL A 85 12.42 15.12 5.63
N ILE A 86 13.13 15.54 6.67
CA ILE A 86 14.16 16.58 6.59
C ILE A 86 15.52 15.93 6.88
N TYR A 87 16.46 16.12 5.97
CA TYR A 87 17.84 15.70 6.16
C TYR A 87 18.60 16.72 7.03
N ASP A 88 19.61 16.25 7.75
CA ASP A 88 20.50 17.09 8.56
C ASP A 88 21.12 18.21 7.69
N GLY A 89 20.96 19.46 8.11
CA GLY A 89 21.43 20.65 7.40
C GLY A 89 20.44 21.25 6.40
N TYR A 90 19.21 20.73 6.34
CA TYR A 90 18.14 21.20 5.45
C TYR A 90 16.91 21.71 6.23
N GLU A 91 17.05 22.02 7.53
CA GLU A 91 15.93 22.35 8.43
C GLU A 91 15.21 23.65 8.09
N ASP A 92 15.90 24.59 7.44
CA ASP A 92 15.36 25.89 7.04
C ASP A 92 14.81 25.89 5.60
N GLU A 93 14.88 24.76 4.88
CA GLU A 93 14.35 24.66 3.52
C GLU A 93 12.84 24.38 3.48
N GLU A 94 12.18 24.88 2.43
CA GLU A 94 10.78 24.54 2.16
C GLU A 94 10.63 23.08 1.73
N LEU A 95 9.52 22.44 2.15
CA LEU A 95 9.25 21.06 1.80
C LEU A 95 8.99 20.93 0.29
N GLN A 96 9.74 20.04 -0.35
CA GLN A 96 9.52 19.64 -1.72
C GLN A 96 8.50 18.50 -1.79
N GLU A 97 7.46 18.68 -2.60
CA GLU A 97 6.36 17.73 -2.80
C GLU A 97 6.32 17.25 -4.26
N ASN A 98 5.48 16.25 -4.58
CA ASN A 98 5.33 15.73 -5.94
C ASN A 98 4.30 16.53 -6.75
N ASP A 99 4.63 16.86 -8.00
CA ASP A 99 3.75 17.59 -8.94
C ASP A 99 2.69 16.69 -9.61
N SER A 100 2.14 15.70 -8.90
CA SER A 100 1.11 14.75 -9.40
C SER A 100 1.50 13.83 -10.57
N ASN A 101 2.73 13.90 -11.10
CA ASN A 101 3.23 13.01 -12.15
C ASN A 101 3.78 11.70 -11.58
N TYR A 102 2.90 10.84 -11.10
CA TYR A 102 3.26 9.49 -10.64
C TYR A 102 2.34 8.42 -11.23
N SER A 103 2.86 7.19 -11.30
CA SER A 103 2.05 6.00 -11.56
C SER A 103 1.43 5.48 -10.27
N PHE A 104 0.41 4.64 -10.37
CA PHE A 104 -0.14 3.95 -9.20
C PHE A 104 0.44 2.55 -9.06
N PHE A 105 0.80 2.21 -7.83
CA PHE A 105 1.20 0.87 -7.43
C PHE A 105 0.13 -0.16 -7.78
N ASP A 106 0.55 -1.26 -8.40
CA ASP A 106 -0.28 -2.41 -8.70
C ASP A 106 0.28 -3.65 -7.99
N LEU A 107 -0.46 -4.12 -6.98
CA LEU A 107 -0.08 -5.29 -6.19
C LEU A 107 -0.04 -6.57 -7.03
N THR A 108 -0.84 -6.67 -8.10
CA THR A 108 -0.99 -7.91 -8.88
C THR A 108 0.22 -8.23 -9.74
N THR A 109 1.06 -7.23 -9.99
CA THR A 109 2.27 -7.32 -10.82
C THR A 109 3.55 -7.10 -10.02
N TYR A 110 3.45 -6.89 -8.70
CA TYR A 110 4.59 -6.52 -7.86
C TYR A 110 5.17 -7.69 -7.07
N GLY A 111 6.51 -7.78 -7.09
CA GLY A 111 7.26 -8.84 -6.44
C GLY A 111 7.48 -10.04 -7.37
N GLN A 112 8.06 -11.10 -6.80
CA GLN A 112 8.41 -12.30 -7.56
C GLN A 112 7.42 -13.42 -7.31
N ALA A 113 7.05 -14.14 -8.36
CA ALA A 113 6.29 -15.37 -8.24
C ALA A 113 7.07 -16.39 -7.38
N MET A 114 6.35 -17.09 -6.51
CA MET A 114 6.91 -18.18 -5.69
C MET A 114 5.99 -19.39 -5.78
N GLU A 115 6.54 -20.56 -6.07
CA GLU A 115 5.82 -21.80 -5.86
C GLU A 115 5.66 -22.05 -4.36
N GLN A 116 4.41 -22.08 -3.91
CA GLN A 116 4.09 -22.45 -2.54
C GLN A 116 3.77 -23.93 -2.45
N ASN A 117 4.46 -24.62 -1.54
CA ASN A 117 4.06 -25.97 -1.15
C ASN A 117 2.86 -25.88 -0.20
N LEU A 118 1.66 -26.05 -0.76
CA LEU A 118 0.40 -26.02 -0.01
C LEU A 118 0.18 -27.30 0.83
N GLY A 119 1.11 -28.25 0.79
CA GLY A 119 1.00 -29.54 1.47
C GLY A 119 -0.06 -30.43 0.84
N VAL A 120 -0.55 -31.39 1.63
CA VAL A 120 -1.66 -32.26 1.21
C VAL A 120 -2.97 -31.56 1.54
N ILE A 121 -3.83 -31.39 0.54
CA ILE A 121 -5.19 -30.89 0.74
C ILE A 121 -5.93 -31.87 1.66
N THR A 122 -6.38 -31.38 2.82
CA THR A 122 -7.06 -32.21 3.83
C THR A 122 -8.57 -32.03 3.79
N LYS A 123 -9.05 -30.95 3.17
CA LYS A 123 -10.47 -30.59 3.04
C LYS A 123 -10.68 -29.84 1.74
N GLU A 124 -11.83 -30.10 1.13
CA GLU A 124 -12.32 -29.42 -0.06
C GLU A 124 -13.71 -28.85 0.28
N TYR A 125 -14.01 -27.67 -0.28
CA TYR A 125 -15.27 -26.99 -0.05
C TYR A 125 -15.79 -26.43 -1.37
N ASP A 126 -17.06 -26.68 -1.64
CA ASP A 126 -17.79 -26.02 -2.72
C ASP A 126 -18.44 -24.75 -2.17
N MET A 127 -18.01 -23.60 -2.67
CA MET A 127 -18.53 -22.29 -2.27
C MET A 127 -19.38 -21.69 -3.39
N LEU A 128 -20.68 -21.56 -3.14
CA LEU A 128 -21.58 -20.81 -4.01
C LEU A 128 -21.65 -19.36 -3.49
N LEU A 129 -20.89 -18.47 -4.16
CA LEU A 129 -20.78 -17.06 -3.82
C LEU A 129 -21.70 -16.15 -4.66
N GLY A 130 -22.53 -16.75 -5.52
CA GLY A 130 -23.49 -16.06 -6.38
C GLY A 130 -24.92 -16.41 -6.02
N THR A 131 -25.84 -15.51 -6.36
CA THR A 131 -27.29 -15.69 -6.21
C THR A 131 -27.87 -15.93 -7.61
N GLU A 132 -28.20 -17.17 -7.97
CA GLU A 132 -28.74 -17.47 -9.32
C GLU A 132 -30.24 -17.10 -9.45
N ASP A 133 -30.92 -16.81 -8.35
CA ASP A 133 -32.38 -16.67 -8.27
C ASP A 133 -32.86 -15.37 -7.61
N GLY A 134 -31.96 -14.44 -7.29
CA GLY A 134 -32.29 -13.20 -6.59
C GLY A 134 -32.58 -13.36 -5.09
N GLY A 135 -32.23 -14.51 -4.50
CA GLY A 135 -32.24 -14.73 -3.04
C GLY A 135 -30.92 -14.33 -2.36
N GLU A 136 -30.94 -14.14 -1.03
CA GLU A 136 -29.77 -13.85 -0.17
C GLU A 136 -29.10 -15.14 0.35
N THR A 137 -29.13 -16.23 -0.42
CA THR A 137 -28.69 -17.55 0.06
C THR A 137 -27.26 -17.85 -0.33
N PHE A 138 -26.36 -17.82 0.65
CA PHE A 138 -24.98 -18.26 0.52
C PHE A 138 -24.85 -19.66 1.14
N THR A 139 -24.17 -20.58 0.44
CA THR A 139 -23.95 -21.93 0.95
C THR A 139 -22.50 -22.35 0.89
N ILE A 140 -22.09 -23.17 1.87
CA ILE A 140 -20.83 -23.91 1.84
C ILE A 140 -21.21 -25.38 1.87
N ASN A 141 -20.79 -26.14 0.86
CA ASN A 141 -21.19 -27.53 0.66
C ASN A 141 -22.72 -27.70 0.65
N ASP A 142 -23.42 -26.85 -0.10
CA ASP A 142 -24.89 -26.79 -0.23
C ASP A 142 -25.65 -26.56 1.09
N LYS A 143 -24.97 -26.16 2.16
CA LYS A 143 -25.59 -25.83 3.45
C LYS A 143 -25.66 -24.33 3.64
N GLN A 144 -26.86 -23.85 3.97
CA GLN A 144 -27.12 -22.49 4.40
C GLN A 144 -26.73 -22.34 5.88
N PHE A 145 -26.03 -21.25 6.20
CA PHE A 145 -25.60 -20.89 7.56
C PHE A 145 -26.15 -19.53 7.94
#